data_AF-A0A3D0ZNX6-F1
#
_entry.id   AF-A0A3D0ZNX6-F1
#
_cell.length_a   1.000
_cell.length_b   1.000
_cell.length_c   1.000
_cell.angle_alpha   90.00
_cell.angle_beta   90.00
_cell.angle_gamma   90.00
#
_symmetry.space_group_name_H-M   'P 1'
#
loop_
_entity.id
_entity.type
_entity.pdbx_description
1 polymer ?
#
loop_
_entity_poly.entity_id
_entity_poly.type
_entity_poly.pdbx_seq_one_letter_code
_entity_poly.pdbx_strand_id
1 'polypeptide(L)'
;YALMAIILLYTGIIIILRRKISSQLVVSVQYALPRIIIAIILITFSYPIGATIGSLGWTLFKSNWAIAESIFRDSFAGTAIADTLAQGGALRLWATMIPLISLTGTGPIFLLAIVAIVIIYLVAGLIFNFKAIIIYIKIILSILTAPLEFALGAVPGNDDKIKGWFMRMGKYTLTLFGMGIILPLGTIIAMFVALDYAVETAGVGVLLSMAMPIFIILYCFGIGIGMEKRIEDFMGTGQKKR
;
A
#
# COMPACT_ATOMS: atom_id res chain seq x y z
N TYR A 1 -5.46 -14.68 -24.81
CA TYR A 1 -5.88 -14.49 -26.21
C TYR A 1 -7.10 -15.35 -26.59
N ALA A 2 -7.06 -16.68 -26.43
CA ALA A 2 -8.21 -17.55 -26.78
C ALA A 2 -9.54 -17.17 -26.09
N LEU A 3 -9.52 -16.86 -24.79
CA LEU A 3 -10.72 -16.47 -24.04
C LEU A 3 -11.29 -15.10 -24.48
N MET A 4 -10.41 -14.16 -24.85
CA MET A 4 -10.78 -12.85 -25.41
C MET A 4 -11.36 -12.99 -26.82
N ALA A 5 -10.82 -13.89 -27.62
CA ALA A 5 -11.33 -14.22 -28.95
C ALA A 5 -12.74 -14.84 -28.87
N ILE A 6 -13.01 -15.70 -27.89
CA ILE A 6 -14.33 -16.30 -27.68
C ILE A 6 -15.37 -15.24 -27.28
N ILE A 7 -15.00 -14.30 -26.40
CA ILE A 7 -15.91 -13.22 -25.96
C ILE A 7 -16.22 -12.26 -27.13
N LEU A 8 -15.21 -11.90 -27.95
CA LEU A 8 -15.38 -11.06 -29.13
C LEU A 8 -16.19 -11.74 -30.24
N LEU A 9 -16.01 -13.04 -30.42
CA LEU A 9 -16.81 -13.85 -31.34
C LEU A 9 -18.27 -13.90 -30.89
N TYR A 10 -18.52 -14.13 -29.60
CA TYR A 10 -19.86 -14.17 -29.04
C TYR A 10 -20.59 -12.83 -29.14
N THR A 11 -19.92 -11.72 -28.81
CA THR A 11 -20.50 -10.37 -28.97
C THR A 11 -20.71 -10.02 -30.44
N GLY A 12 -19.81 -10.41 -31.34
CA GLY A 12 -19.98 -10.27 -32.80
C GLY A 12 -21.20 -11.03 -33.33
N ILE A 13 -21.41 -12.27 -32.88
CA ILE A 13 -22.58 -13.09 -33.24
C ILE A 13 -23.88 -12.44 -32.76
N ILE A 14 -23.91 -11.88 -31.55
CA ILE A 14 -25.09 -11.16 -31.04
C ILE A 14 -25.42 -9.92 -31.88
N ILE A 15 -24.40 -9.18 -32.32
CA ILE A 15 -24.56 -8.01 -33.18
C ILE A 15 -25.12 -8.39 -34.56
N ILE A 16 -24.62 -9.49 -35.15
CA ILE A 16 -25.08 -10.00 -36.46
C ILE A 16 -26.53 -10.49 -36.38
N LEU A 17 -26.95 -11.06 -35.25
CA LEU A 17 -28.27 -11.67 -35.10
C LEU A 17 -29.44 -10.69 -34.97
N ARG A 18 -29.24 -9.36 -35.09
CA ARG A 18 -30.27 -8.29 -35.17
C ARG A 18 -31.62 -8.64 -34.52
N ARG A 19 -31.56 -9.12 -33.27
CA ARG A 19 -32.76 -9.54 -32.54
C ARG A 19 -33.63 -8.30 -32.34
N LYS A 20 -34.90 -8.36 -32.75
CA LYS A 20 -35.80 -7.18 -32.80
C LYS A 20 -35.79 -6.42 -31.47
N ILE A 21 -35.35 -5.17 -31.55
CA ILE A 21 -35.10 -4.27 -30.44
C ILE A 21 -36.41 -3.56 -30.08
N SER A 22 -36.88 -3.72 -28.83
CA SER A 22 -38.04 -2.97 -28.32
C SER A 22 -37.73 -1.46 -28.26
N SER A 23 -38.75 -0.60 -28.36
CA SER A 23 -38.59 0.87 -28.36
C SER A 23 -37.77 1.41 -27.15
N GLN A 24 -37.85 0.74 -25.98
CA GLN A 24 -37.05 1.07 -24.79
C GLN A 24 -35.55 0.81 -24.97
N LEU A 25 -35.19 -0.14 -25.82
CA LEU A 25 -33.83 -0.58 -26.07
C LEU A 25 -33.14 0.39 -27.08
N VAL A 26 -33.91 1.10 -27.91
CA VAL A 26 -33.44 2.24 -28.72
C VAL A 26 -32.99 3.41 -27.85
N VAL A 27 -33.73 3.72 -26.79
CA VAL A 27 -33.40 4.79 -25.83
C VAL A 27 -32.18 4.41 -24.99
N SER A 28 -32.08 3.15 -24.55
CA SER A 28 -30.91 2.64 -23.81
C SER A 28 -29.63 2.65 -24.67
N VAL A 29 -29.72 2.31 -25.96
CA VAL A 29 -28.60 2.38 -26.91
C VAL A 29 -28.16 3.83 -27.15
N GLN A 30 -29.09 4.78 -27.23
CA GLN A 30 -28.75 6.20 -27.37
C GLN A 30 -28.01 6.74 -26.14
N TYR A 31 -28.40 6.35 -24.93
CA TYR A 31 -27.65 6.68 -23.71
C TYR A 31 -26.29 5.98 -23.62
N ALA A 32 -26.10 4.85 -24.33
CA ALA A 32 -24.83 4.14 -24.39
C ALA A 32 -23.82 4.77 -25.35
N LEU A 33 -24.26 5.52 -26.37
CA LEU A 33 -23.38 6.12 -27.40
C LEU A 33 -22.25 6.99 -26.81
N PRO A 34 -22.52 7.98 -25.94
CA PRO A 34 -21.45 8.80 -25.33
C PRO A 34 -20.46 7.95 -24.53
N ARG A 35 -20.94 6.88 -23.90
CA ARG A 35 -20.12 6.02 -23.04
C ARG A 35 -19.22 5.08 -23.84
N ILE A 36 -19.71 4.55 -24.95
CA ILE A 36 -18.90 3.74 -25.87
C ILE A 36 -17.67 4.54 -26.32
N ILE A 37 -17.85 5.83 -26.61
CA ILE A 37 -16.74 6.73 -26.98
C ILE A 37 -15.71 6.82 -25.83
N ILE A 38 -16.15 7.05 -24.60
CA ILE A 38 -15.27 7.11 -23.42
C ILE A 38 -14.53 5.77 -23.22
N ALA A 39 -15.23 4.64 -23.37
CA ALA A 39 -14.65 3.32 -23.19
C ALA A 39 -13.58 3.01 -24.26
N ILE A 40 -13.78 3.39 -25.53
CA ILE A 40 -12.79 3.20 -26.59
C ILE A 40 -11.51 3.98 -26.29
N ILE A 41 -11.64 5.22 -25.81
CA ILE A 41 -10.50 6.03 -25.37
C ILE A 41 -9.81 5.33 -24.19
N LEU A 42 -10.56 4.90 -23.17
CA LEU A 42 -10.02 4.22 -22.00
C LEU A 42 -9.34 2.88 -22.34
N ILE A 43 -9.84 2.12 -23.30
CA ILE A 43 -9.21 0.89 -23.78
C ILE A 43 -7.82 1.19 -24.36
N THR A 44 -7.73 2.22 -25.20
CA THR A 44 -6.49 2.63 -25.87
C THR A 44 -5.47 3.16 -24.85
N PHE A 45 -5.91 3.95 -23.88
CA PHE A 45 -5.06 4.52 -22.83
C PHE A 45 -4.97 3.67 -21.55
N SER A 46 -5.53 2.46 -21.54
CA SER A 46 -5.62 1.63 -20.33
C SER A 46 -4.25 1.30 -19.74
N TYR A 47 -3.28 0.95 -20.59
CA TYR A 47 -1.92 0.64 -20.17
C TYR A 47 -1.18 1.87 -19.65
N PRO A 48 -1.13 3.02 -20.37
CA PRO A 48 -0.54 4.25 -19.84
C PRO A 48 -1.14 4.69 -18.50
N ILE A 49 -2.48 4.73 -18.37
CA ILE A 49 -3.15 5.15 -17.13
C ILE A 49 -2.87 4.15 -16.00
N GLY A 50 -2.97 2.86 -16.29
CA GLY A 50 -2.68 1.82 -15.33
C GLY A 50 -1.23 1.88 -14.83
N ALA A 51 -0.28 2.05 -15.75
CA ALA A 51 1.14 2.13 -15.46
C ALA A 51 1.50 3.39 -14.65
N THR A 52 0.88 4.55 -14.91
CA THR A 52 1.12 5.77 -14.12
C THR A 52 0.58 5.65 -12.71
N ILE A 53 -0.60 5.08 -12.52
CA ILE A 53 -1.16 4.83 -11.18
C ILE A 53 -0.31 3.81 -10.42
N GLY A 54 0.09 2.72 -11.10
CA GLY A 54 0.93 1.68 -10.50
C GLY A 54 2.34 2.19 -10.15
N SER A 55 2.95 2.98 -11.03
CA SER A 55 4.27 3.58 -10.77
C SER A 55 4.20 4.61 -9.65
N LEU A 56 3.12 5.39 -9.55
CA LEU A 56 2.87 6.29 -8.44
C LEU A 56 2.79 5.50 -7.12
N GLY A 57 1.98 4.44 -7.06
CA GLY A 57 1.86 3.61 -5.85
C GLY A 57 3.18 3.01 -5.40
N TRP A 58 3.99 2.52 -6.34
CA TRP A 58 5.30 1.97 -6.03
C TRP A 58 6.33 3.04 -5.62
N THR A 59 6.33 4.19 -6.29
CA THR A 59 7.20 5.32 -5.95
C THR A 59 6.87 5.84 -4.57
N LEU A 60 5.59 5.99 -4.24
CA LEU A 60 5.14 6.37 -2.90
C LEU A 60 5.56 5.37 -1.82
N PHE A 61 5.54 4.07 -2.13
CA PHE A 61 6.02 3.04 -1.22
C PHE A 61 7.54 3.11 -1.02
N LYS A 62 8.33 3.32 -2.08
CA LYS A 62 9.80 3.42 -1.99
C LYS A 62 10.28 4.73 -1.36
N SER A 63 9.57 5.83 -1.61
CA SER A 63 9.87 7.16 -1.08
C SER A 63 9.29 7.40 0.31
N ASN A 64 8.64 6.40 0.91
CA ASN A 64 8.01 6.49 2.23
C ASN A 64 8.92 7.08 3.31
N TRP A 65 10.20 6.72 3.27
CA TRP A 65 11.19 7.16 4.24
C TRP A 65 11.52 8.65 4.09
N ALA A 66 11.79 9.08 2.86
CA ALA A 66 12.05 10.49 2.56
C ALA A 66 10.83 11.37 2.85
N ILE A 67 9.61 10.87 2.57
CA ILE A 67 8.37 11.56 2.88
C ILE A 67 8.23 11.72 4.40
N ALA A 68 8.39 10.64 5.17
CA ALA A 68 8.30 10.71 6.62
C ALA A 68 9.37 11.64 7.23
N GLU A 69 10.62 11.55 6.79
CA GLU A 69 11.69 12.43 7.24
C GLU A 69 11.37 13.91 6.94
N SER A 70 10.90 14.22 5.73
CA SER A 70 10.58 15.59 5.32
C SER A 70 9.51 16.25 6.18
N ILE A 71 8.53 15.49 6.69
CA ILE A 71 7.44 16.00 7.52
C ILE A 71 7.95 16.43 8.90
N PHE A 72 8.94 15.73 9.44
CA PHE A 72 9.45 15.97 10.78
C PHE A 72 10.82 16.69 10.79
N ARG A 73 11.39 17.01 9.62
CA ARG A 73 12.75 17.60 9.48
C ARG A 73 12.96 18.81 10.39
N ASP A 74 11.99 19.73 10.42
CA ASP A 74 12.06 20.93 11.23
C ASP A 74 11.85 20.64 12.72
N SER A 75 11.06 19.61 13.06
CA SER A 75 10.91 19.11 14.43
C SER A 75 12.18 18.45 14.97
N PHE A 76 13.07 17.98 14.09
CA PHE A 76 14.33 17.37 14.49
C PHE A 76 15.51 18.35 14.51
N ALA A 77 15.39 19.53 13.90
CA ALA A 77 16.47 20.49 13.80
C ALA A 77 17.07 20.83 15.18
N GLY A 78 18.38 20.59 15.36
CA GLY A 78 19.10 20.87 16.61
C GLY A 78 19.02 19.76 17.67
N THR A 79 18.36 18.64 17.40
CA THR A 79 18.36 17.44 18.26
C THR A 79 19.46 16.47 17.83
N ALA A 80 19.95 15.62 18.74
CA ALA A 80 20.89 14.52 18.41
C ALA A 80 20.33 13.52 17.35
N ILE A 81 19.03 13.63 17.06
CA ILE A 81 18.28 12.86 16.07
C ILE A 81 18.54 13.37 14.65
N ALA A 82 18.80 14.67 14.47
CA ALA A 82 18.97 15.31 13.15
C ALA A 82 20.12 14.69 12.33
N ASP A 83 21.28 14.48 12.97
CA ASP A 83 22.47 13.91 12.31
C ASP A 83 22.32 12.40 12.04
N THR A 84 21.52 11.72 12.85
CA THR A 84 21.19 10.29 12.66
C THR A 84 20.16 10.11 11.54
N LEU A 85 19.26 11.08 11.37
CA LEU A 85 18.23 11.06 10.34
C LEU A 85 18.79 11.42 8.94
N ALA A 86 19.70 12.39 8.87
CA ALA A 86 20.28 12.91 7.64
C ALA A 86 21.12 11.89 6.82
N GLN A 87 21.54 10.77 7.42
CA GLN A 87 22.34 9.72 6.75
C GLN A 87 21.48 8.67 6.02
N GLY A 88 20.40 9.11 5.36
CA GLY A 88 19.42 8.30 4.61
C GLY A 88 19.93 6.93 4.14
N GLY A 89 19.56 5.89 4.87
CA GLY A 89 20.11 4.53 4.77
C GLY A 89 20.48 3.96 6.14
N ALA A 90 21.08 4.80 7.00
CA ALA A 90 21.47 4.49 8.36
C ALA A 90 20.25 4.23 9.28
N LEU A 91 19.17 5.01 9.21
CA LEU A 91 18.00 4.84 10.07
C LEU A 91 17.35 3.44 10.03
N ARG A 92 17.41 2.73 8.89
CA ARG A 92 16.84 1.39 8.73
C ARG A 92 17.56 0.33 9.57
N LEU A 93 18.84 0.57 9.86
CA LEU A 93 19.67 -0.24 10.74
C LEU A 93 19.72 0.38 12.14
N TRP A 94 19.87 1.69 12.25
CA TRP A 94 19.97 2.40 13.52
C TRP A 94 18.70 2.32 14.37
N ALA A 95 17.49 2.43 13.79
CA ALA A 95 16.24 2.27 14.53
C ALA A 95 16.01 0.82 15.03
N THR A 96 16.54 -0.17 14.31
CA THR A 96 16.56 -1.58 14.77
C THR A 96 17.66 -1.86 15.79
N MET A 97 18.64 -0.96 15.94
CA MET A 97 19.79 -1.03 16.84
C MET A 97 19.68 -0.10 18.05
N ILE A 98 18.58 0.65 18.20
CA ILE A 98 18.28 1.44 19.41
C ILE A 98 18.39 0.61 20.71
N PRO A 99 18.00 -0.68 20.75
CA PRO A 99 18.28 -1.52 21.90
C PRO A 99 19.80 -1.70 22.13
N LEU A 100 20.62 -1.84 21.08
CA LEU A 100 22.07 -2.09 21.23
C LEU A 100 22.82 -0.96 21.95
N ILE A 101 22.38 0.29 21.79
CA ILE A 101 23.05 1.45 22.42
C ILE A 101 22.83 1.43 23.94
N SER A 102 21.64 1.02 24.41
CA SER A 102 21.35 0.86 25.84
C SER A 102 21.83 -0.48 26.44
N LEU A 103 22.38 -1.38 25.62
CA LEU A 103 22.73 -2.76 25.99
C LEU A 103 24.22 -3.02 26.19
N THR A 104 25.10 -2.03 26.05
CA THR A 104 26.55 -2.19 26.25
C THR A 104 26.95 -2.43 27.72
N GLY A 105 25.99 -2.46 28.67
CA GLY A 105 26.26 -2.52 30.11
C GLY A 105 25.76 -3.75 30.90
N THR A 106 25.00 -4.69 30.33
CA THR A 106 24.22 -5.64 31.14
C THR A 106 24.25 -7.11 30.68
N GLY A 107 25.36 -7.82 30.86
CA GLY A 107 25.41 -9.30 30.98
C GLY A 107 24.89 -10.21 29.83
N PRO A 108 25.05 -11.55 29.95
CA PRO A 108 24.82 -12.50 28.85
C PRO A 108 23.35 -12.84 28.54
N ILE A 109 22.42 -12.70 29.49
CA ILE A 109 20.97 -12.95 29.26
C ILE A 109 20.39 -11.93 28.25
N PHE A 110 20.95 -10.73 28.23
CA PHE A 110 20.50 -9.66 27.36
C PHE A 110 20.97 -9.81 25.91
N LEU A 111 22.10 -10.48 25.66
CA LEU A 111 22.53 -10.84 24.30
C LEU A 111 21.53 -11.78 23.61
N LEU A 112 20.95 -12.73 24.35
CA LEU A 112 19.91 -13.62 23.82
C LEU A 112 18.63 -12.85 23.46
N ALA A 113 18.25 -11.87 24.28
CA ALA A 113 17.11 -11.01 24.00
C ALA A 113 17.34 -10.16 22.72
N ILE A 114 18.54 -9.59 22.54
CA ILE A 114 18.92 -8.85 21.33
C ILE A 114 18.74 -9.71 20.09
N VAL A 115 19.30 -10.93 20.11
CA VAL A 115 19.25 -11.84 18.97
C VAL A 115 17.79 -12.18 18.63
N ALA A 116 16.96 -12.45 19.64
CA ALA A 116 15.53 -12.71 19.44
C ALA A 116 14.80 -11.51 18.81
N ILE A 117 15.07 -10.30 19.27
CA ILE A 117 14.47 -9.06 18.75
C ILE A 117 14.86 -8.83 17.29
N VAL A 118 16.15 -9.00 16.95
CA VAL A 118 16.66 -8.87 15.59
C VAL A 118 15.98 -9.87 14.66
N ILE A 119 15.82 -11.12 15.10
CA ILE A 119 15.12 -12.16 14.33
C ILE A 119 13.65 -11.76 14.09
N ILE A 120 12.94 -11.28 15.12
CA ILE A 120 11.55 -10.85 14.98
C ILE A 120 11.44 -9.72 13.95
N TYR A 121 12.35 -8.73 13.98
CA TYR A 121 12.37 -7.64 13.00
C TYR A 121 12.65 -8.10 11.58
N LEU A 122 13.60 -9.02 11.40
CA LEU A 122 13.89 -9.60 10.09
C LEU A 122 12.66 -10.32 9.52
N VAL A 123 11.99 -11.13 10.35
CA VAL A 123 10.78 -11.86 9.95
C VAL A 123 9.63 -10.89 9.63
N ALA A 124 9.37 -9.91 10.49
CA ALA A 124 8.31 -8.91 10.27
C ALA A 124 8.58 -8.06 9.02
N GLY A 125 9.83 -7.64 8.82
CA GLY A 125 10.28 -6.92 7.63
C GLY A 125 10.11 -7.74 6.36
N LEU A 126 10.43 -9.04 6.39
CA LEU A 126 10.24 -9.94 5.26
C LEU A 126 8.75 -10.05 4.90
N ILE A 127 7.88 -10.31 5.87
CA ILE A 127 6.42 -10.42 5.67
C ILE A 127 5.85 -9.13 5.07
N PHE A 128 6.28 -7.98 5.60
CA PHE A 128 5.84 -6.68 5.10
C PHE A 128 6.20 -6.46 3.63
N ASN A 129 7.44 -6.78 3.23
CA ASN A 129 7.87 -6.65 1.83
C ASN A 129 7.15 -7.64 0.90
N PHE A 130 6.96 -8.90 1.33
CA PHE A 130 6.16 -9.86 0.56
C PHE A 130 4.73 -9.38 0.32
N LYS A 131 4.10 -8.79 1.34
CA LYS A 131 2.74 -8.24 1.19
C LYS A 131 2.68 -7.07 0.21
N ALA A 132 3.68 -6.18 0.22
CA ALA A 132 3.78 -5.10 -0.74
C ALA A 132 3.92 -5.62 -2.18
N ILE A 133 4.74 -6.67 -2.38
CA ILE A 133 4.88 -7.35 -3.69
C ILE A 133 3.54 -7.94 -4.14
N ILE A 134 2.78 -8.59 -3.25
CA ILE A 134 1.46 -9.14 -3.59
C ILE A 134 0.52 -8.03 -4.07
N ILE A 135 0.48 -6.87 -3.40
CA ILE A 135 -0.35 -5.74 -3.84
C ILE A 135 0.12 -5.20 -5.19
N TYR A 136 1.44 -5.12 -5.41
CA TYR A 136 1.99 -4.71 -6.70
C TYR A 136 1.63 -5.69 -7.83
N ILE A 137 1.63 -6.99 -7.56
CA ILE A 137 1.13 -8.01 -8.51
C ILE A 137 -0.37 -7.78 -8.79
N LYS A 138 -1.19 -7.48 -7.78
CA LYS A 138 -2.62 -7.15 -7.98
C LYS A 138 -2.80 -5.91 -8.88
N ILE A 139 -1.94 -4.90 -8.76
CA ILE A 139 -1.92 -3.74 -9.66
C ILE A 139 -1.62 -4.20 -11.09
N ILE A 140 -0.52 -4.93 -11.31
CA ILE A 140 -0.14 -5.41 -12.64
C ILE A 140 -1.26 -6.23 -13.29
N LEU A 141 -1.88 -7.15 -12.53
CA LEU A 141 -3.00 -7.95 -13.02
C LEU A 141 -4.21 -7.07 -13.38
N SER A 142 -4.51 -6.06 -12.57
CA SER A 142 -5.59 -5.11 -12.86
C SER A 142 -5.32 -4.26 -14.10
N ILE A 143 -4.06 -3.94 -14.39
CA ILE A 143 -3.65 -3.24 -15.63
C ILE A 143 -3.85 -4.18 -16.83
N LEU A 144 -3.43 -5.45 -16.72
CA LEU A 144 -3.57 -6.44 -17.79
C LEU A 144 -5.05 -6.70 -18.14
N THR A 145 -5.95 -6.69 -17.16
CA THR A 145 -7.39 -6.89 -17.38
C THR A 145 -8.15 -5.60 -17.71
N ALA A 146 -7.53 -4.43 -17.58
CA ALA A 146 -8.18 -3.12 -17.78
C ALA A 146 -8.90 -2.97 -19.14
N PRO A 147 -8.31 -3.35 -20.29
CA PRO A 147 -8.99 -3.22 -21.59
C PRO A 147 -10.30 -4.01 -21.65
N LEU A 148 -10.31 -5.22 -21.07
CA LEU A 148 -11.49 -6.08 -21.04
C LEU A 148 -12.57 -5.48 -20.14
N GLU A 149 -12.18 -4.97 -18.98
CA GLU A 149 -13.13 -4.37 -18.03
C GLU A 149 -13.76 -3.08 -18.56
N PHE A 150 -13.00 -2.27 -19.29
CA PHE A 150 -13.53 -1.07 -19.95
C PHE A 150 -14.45 -1.41 -21.11
N ALA A 151 -14.13 -2.43 -21.90
CA ALA A 151 -15.04 -2.93 -22.95
C ALA A 151 -16.35 -3.45 -22.35
N LEU A 152 -16.29 -4.18 -21.24
CA LEU A 152 -17.48 -4.67 -20.54
C LEU A 152 -18.29 -3.54 -19.86
N GLY A 153 -17.65 -2.44 -19.48
CA GLY A 153 -18.32 -1.24 -18.97
C GLY A 153 -18.93 -0.34 -20.06
N ALA A 154 -18.56 -0.55 -21.32
CA ALA A 154 -19.19 0.11 -22.46
C ALA A 154 -20.59 -0.45 -22.77
N VAL A 155 -20.88 -1.68 -22.31
CA VAL A 155 -22.17 -2.33 -22.48
C VAL A 155 -23.22 -1.68 -21.56
N PRO A 156 -24.38 -1.25 -22.09
CA PRO A 156 -25.43 -0.67 -21.26
C PRO A 156 -25.88 -1.65 -20.15
N GLY A 157 -25.90 -1.18 -18.91
CA GLY A 157 -26.29 -1.97 -17.73
C GLY A 157 -25.13 -2.48 -16.86
N ASN A 158 -23.88 -2.14 -17.17
CA ASN A 158 -22.68 -2.60 -16.43
C ASN A 158 -21.73 -1.45 -16.05
N ASP A 159 -22.34 -0.31 -15.73
CA ASP A 159 -21.75 1.01 -15.49
C ASP A 159 -20.67 0.98 -14.39
N ASP A 160 -20.81 0.07 -13.44
CA ASP A 160 -19.93 -0.05 -12.29
C ASP A 160 -18.55 -0.63 -12.60
N LYS A 161 -18.32 -1.23 -13.79
CA LYS A 161 -17.02 -1.85 -14.09
C LYS A 161 -15.89 -0.84 -14.24
N ILE A 162 -16.12 0.24 -14.98
CA ILE A 162 -15.10 1.29 -15.17
C ILE A 162 -14.78 1.95 -13.83
N LYS A 163 -15.82 2.38 -13.10
CA LYS A 163 -15.67 2.95 -11.75
C LYS A 163 -14.99 1.97 -10.78
N GLY A 164 -15.37 0.70 -10.84
CA GLY A 164 -14.81 -0.36 -10.02
C GLY A 164 -13.33 -0.58 -10.29
N TRP A 165 -12.89 -0.52 -11.55
CA TRP A 165 -11.47 -0.59 -11.89
C TRP A 165 -10.69 0.57 -11.27
N PHE A 166 -11.15 1.82 -11.46
CA PHE A 166 -10.49 3.00 -10.88
C PHE A 166 -10.43 2.92 -9.36
N MET A 167 -11.53 2.52 -8.72
CA MET A 167 -11.60 2.38 -7.27
C MET A 167 -10.64 1.30 -6.73
N ARG A 168 -10.52 0.16 -7.44
CA ARG A 168 -9.54 -0.88 -7.08
C ARG A 168 -8.10 -0.42 -7.29
N MET A 169 -7.82 0.30 -8.37
CA MET A 169 -6.49 0.86 -8.62
C MET A 169 -6.11 1.90 -7.55
N GLY A 170 -7.05 2.78 -7.19
CA GLY A 170 -6.91 3.71 -6.08
C GLY A 170 -6.67 2.99 -4.75
N LYS A 171 -7.43 1.93 -4.47
CA LYS A 171 -7.22 1.06 -3.30
C LYS A 171 -5.80 0.56 -3.19
N TYR A 172 -5.29 -0.09 -4.23
CA TYR A 172 -3.98 -0.70 -4.19
C TYR A 172 -2.88 0.35 -4.01
N THR A 173 -3.02 1.49 -4.69
CA THR A 173 -2.10 2.63 -4.59
C THR A 173 -2.08 3.20 -3.17
N LEU A 174 -3.25 3.49 -2.60
CA LEU A 174 -3.38 3.97 -1.23
C LEU A 174 -2.88 2.94 -0.22
N THR A 175 -3.08 1.65 -0.50
CA THR A 175 -2.58 0.57 0.38
C THR A 175 -1.07 0.55 0.40
N LEU A 176 -0.42 0.62 -0.76
CA LEU A 176 1.03 0.74 -0.82
C LEU A 176 1.54 1.97 -0.10
N PHE A 177 0.89 3.13 -0.28
CA PHE A 177 1.28 4.35 0.42
C PHE A 177 1.10 4.24 1.94
N GLY A 178 -0.08 3.81 2.41
CA GLY A 178 -0.38 3.68 3.84
C GLY A 178 0.52 2.67 4.53
N MET A 179 0.76 1.51 3.88
CA MET A 179 1.73 0.52 4.35
C MET A 179 3.13 1.14 4.42
N GLY A 180 3.51 1.86 3.37
CA GLY A 180 4.81 2.51 3.27
C GLY A 180 5.05 3.48 4.43
N ILE A 181 4.11 4.38 4.71
CA ILE A 181 4.35 5.50 5.63
C ILE A 181 4.25 5.13 7.12
N ILE A 182 3.46 4.12 7.50
CA ILE A 182 3.27 3.76 8.90
C ILE A 182 4.57 3.24 9.56
N LEU A 183 5.43 2.55 8.80
CA LEU A 183 6.69 2.03 9.33
C LEU A 183 7.69 3.15 9.70
N PRO A 184 8.05 4.08 8.78
CA PRO A 184 8.85 5.26 9.12
C PRO A 184 8.30 6.07 10.29
N LEU A 185 6.98 6.30 10.33
CA LEU A 185 6.35 7.02 11.44
C LEU A 185 6.51 6.27 12.75
N GLY A 186 6.29 4.95 12.75
CA GLY A 186 6.50 4.10 13.91
C GLY A 186 7.94 4.14 14.42
N THR A 187 8.91 4.11 13.51
CA THR A 187 10.33 4.19 13.87
C THR A 187 10.71 5.56 14.43
N ILE A 188 10.15 6.65 13.90
CA ILE A 188 10.36 8.00 14.42
C ILE A 188 9.84 8.11 15.86
N ILE A 189 8.61 7.65 16.09
CA ILE A 189 7.99 7.66 17.43
C ILE A 189 8.79 6.80 18.41
N ALA A 190 9.19 5.59 17.97
CA ALA A 190 10.01 4.69 18.76
C ALA A 190 11.37 5.32 19.13
N MET A 191 11.94 6.14 18.23
CA MET A 191 13.20 6.84 18.46
C MET A 191 13.08 7.94 19.51
N PHE A 192 12.01 8.74 19.48
CA PHE A 192 11.75 9.74 20.53
C PHE A 192 11.62 9.09 21.90
N VAL A 193 10.81 8.03 21.99
CA VAL A 193 10.64 7.27 23.24
C VAL A 193 11.99 6.74 23.73
N ALA A 194 12.80 6.16 22.85
CA ALA A 194 14.08 5.61 23.26
C ALA A 194 15.06 6.67 23.81
N LEU A 195 15.09 7.86 23.21
CA LEU A 195 16.00 8.93 23.62
C LEU A 195 15.60 9.56 24.94
N ASP A 196 14.31 9.73 25.19
CA ASP A 196 13.82 10.27 26.47
C ASP A 196 14.22 9.36 27.63
N TYR A 197 14.19 8.04 27.45
CA TYR A 197 14.61 7.09 28.47
C TYR A 197 16.11 6.76 28.44
N ALA A 198 16.89 7.23 27.46
CA ALA A 198 18.33 6.98 27.38
C ALA A 198 19.15 7.76 28.43
N VAL A 199 18.53 8.74 29.08
CA VAL A 199 19.13 9.53 30.18
C VAL A 199 19.15 8.73 31.48
N GLU A 200 18.32 7.68 31.60
CA GLU A 200 18.28 6.82 32.78
C GLU A 200 19.41 5.78 32.73
N THR A 201 20.27 5.76 33.75
CA THR A 201 21.43 4.86 33.86
C THR A 201 21.19 3.65 34.76
N ALA A 202 20.08 3.62 35.50
CA ALA A 202 19.67 2.48 36.34
C ALA A 202 18.16 2.49 36.62
N GLY A 203 17.56 1.30 36.79
CA GLY A 203 16.16 1.14 37.20
C GLY A 203 15.21 0.70 36.08
N VAL A 204 13.90 0.87 36.31
CA VAL A 204 12.84 0.40 35.40
C VAL A 204 12.82 1.16 34.08
N GLY A 205 13.26 2.42 34.04
CA GLY A 205 13.25 3.18 32.78
C GLY A 205 14.31 2.72 31.77
N VAL A 206 15.40 2.06 32.20
CA VAL A 206 16.31 1.36 31.27
C VAL A 206 15.58 0.18 30.60
N LEU A 207 14.75 -0.56 31.32
CA LEU A 207 13.97 -1.65 30.74
C LEU A 207 12.86 -1.13 29.81
N LEU A 208 12.25 0.01 30.13
CA LEU A 208 11.25 0.66 29.29
C LEU A 208 11.86 1.28 28.02
N SER A 209 13.06 1.87 28.10
CA SER A 209 13.81 2.38 26.94
C SER A 209 14.11 1.28 25.93
N MET A 210 14.29 0.06 26.42
CA MET A 210 14.61 -1.12 25.61
C MET A 210 13.35 -1.77 25.02
N ALA A 211 12.29 -1.94 25.82
CA ALA A 211 11.12 -2.71 25.42
C ALA A 211 10.09 -1.87 24.62
N MET A 212 9.85 -0.62 25.01
CA MET A 212 8.79 0.21 24.43
C MET A 212 8.98 0.51 22.94
N PRO A 213 10.18 0.89 22.46
CA PRO A 213 10.42 1.08 21.02
C PRO A 213 10.10 -0.17 20.21
N ILE A 214 10.36 -1.36 20.77
CA ILE A 214 10.10 -2.63 20.10
C ILE A 214 8.61 -2.88 19.94
N PHE A 215 7.84 -2.70 21.00
CA PHE A 215 6.40 -2.84 20.93
C PHE A 215 5.77 -1.83 19.96
N ILE A 216 6.27 -0.59 19.93
CA ILE A 216 5.80 0.45 19.01
C ILE A 216 6.03 0.02 17.56
N ILE A 217 7.23 -0.43 17.21
CA ILE A 217 7.53 -0.78 15.82
C ILE A 217 6.78 -2.07 15.41
N LEU A 218 6.68 -3.08 16.29
CA LEU A 218 5.87 -4.28 16.02
C LEU A 218 4.39 -3.96 15.83
N TYR A 219 3.86 -3.04 16.63
CA TYR A 219 2.50 -2.54 16.47
C TYR A 219 2.32 -1.84 15.11
N CYS A 220 3.29 -1.02 14.70
CA CYS A 220 3.29 -0.38 13.38
C CYS A 220 3.41 -1.38 12.22
N PHE A 221 4.18 -2.46 12.38
CA PHE A 221 4.18 -3.58 11.42
C PHE A 221 2.81 -4.25 11.33
N GLY A 222 2.15 -4.49 12.47
CA GLY A 222 0.79 -5.03 12.50
C GLY A 222 -0.22 -4.13 11.78
N ILE A 223 -0.14 -2.81 12.02
CA ILE A 223 -0.97 -1.81 11.32
C ILE A 223 -0.68 -1.84 9.81
N GLY A 224 0.59 -1.83 9.42
CA GLY A 224 1.00 -1.88 8.02
C GLY A 224 0.48 -3.14 7.33
N ILE A 225 0.66 -4.31 7.92
CA ILE A 225 0.13 -5.56 7.36
C ILE A 225 -1.40 -5.50 7.23
N GLY A 226 -2.11 -4.91 8.20
CA GLY A 226 -3.56 -4.74 8.17
C GLY A 226 -4.09 -3.60 7.28
N MET A 227 -3.23 -2.82 6.63
CA MET A 227 -3.62 -1.56 5.96
C MET A 227 -4.61 -1.75 4.81
N GLU A 228 -4.52 -2.88 4.10
CA GLU A 228 -5.43 -3.21 3.00
C GLU A 228 -6.89 -3.20 3.43
N LYS A 229 -7.19 -3.86 4.57
CA LYS A 229 -8.55 -3.88 5.14
C LYS A 229 -8.99 -2.50 5.58
N ARG A 230 -8.11 -1.74 6.23
CA ARG A 230 -8.41 -0.38 6.72
C ARG A 230 -8.80 0.56 5.58
N ILE A 231 -8.12 0.44 4.44
CA ILE A 231 -8.40 1.27 3.26
C ILE A 231 -9.66 0.78 2.55
N GLU A 232 -9.93 -0.52 2.52
CA GLU A 232 -11.21 -1.06 2.03
C GLU A 232 -12.40 -0.48 2.79
N ASP A 233 -12.29 -0.46 4.12
CA ASP A 233 -13.29 0.13 5.02
C ASP A 233 -13.42 1.64 4.80
N PHE A 234 -12.30 2.36 4.68
CA PHE A 234 -12.28 3.81 4.45
C PHE A 234 -12.97 4.23 3.14
N MET A 235 -12.73 3.50 2.04
CA MET A 235 -13.36 3.83 0.76
C MET A 235 -14.80 3.33 0.64
N GLY A 236 -15.36 2.71 1.70
CA GLY A 236 -16.71 2.11 1.65
C GLY A 236 -16.83 0.98 0.62
N THR A 237 -15.70 0.41 0.20
CA THR A 237 -15.63 -0.70 -0.77
C THR A 237 -15.54 -2.06 -0.09
N GLY A 238 -15.36 -2.08 1.23
CA GLY A 238 -15.51 -3.27 2.05
C GLY A 238 -16.89 -3.86 1.81
N GLN A 239 -16.93 -5.13 1.41
CA GLN A 239 -18.18 -5.85 1.39
C GLN A 239 -18.81 -5.71 2.76
N LYS A 240 -19.98 -5.06 2.85
CA LYS A 240 -20.87 -5.24 4.00
C LYS A 240 -21.04 -6.75 4.11
N LYS A 241 -20.37 -7.37 5.09
CA LYS A 241 -20.71 -8.73 5.52
C LYS A 241 -22.20 -8.65 5.86
N ARG A 242 -23.02 -9.18 4.95
CA ARG A 242 -24.37 -9.60 5.28
C ARG A 242 -24.25 -10.81 6.19
#